data_AF-A0A4R3AMV3-F1
#
_entry.id   AF-A0A4R3AMV3-F1
#
_cell.length_a   1.000
_cell.length_b   1.000
_cell.length_c   1.000
_cell.angle_alpha   90.00
_cell.angle_beta   90.00
_cell.angle_gamma   90.00
#
_symmetry.space_group_name_H-M   'P 1'
#
loop_
_entity.id
_entity.type
_entity.pdbx_description
1 polymer ?
#
loop_
_entity_poly.entity_id
_entity_poly.type
_entity_poly.pdbx_seq_one_letter_code
_entity_poly.pdbx_strand_id
1 'polypeptide(L)'
;MLFDMIKKIVVVLALYTTLVGFCHGQEKAISANVQKIIVLLNNKNSKGLLEIMADSCKIGNLPTTIEKNKVLPDILSNFQGIDSYDWVTDKLLPNGDHFVSLLVNYKNKGRGKPTFTFNRDGKVIELGIIKIRLTANPGKALAAALVNTTLPDTMRVKFEFINGLIYVPAILNGIKGFFMFDSGAPNVMLRKKYISERSINKDVNLDFTGMGGNMSDVNWSTGNHLIWGDLNIKSLDAPAVGLEEMDQEELMIGPLFGLMGFGIFSGFQLAFDYDRKELLLERVDQAGQLVGLKFTHGKPLAVIPIRMRRHIPIIDINIGEGSYAMGIDCGANTNLLKQEVVNDLKSFLRFEGQTTSLLGVGDSKIISEMAQLEEAQVKSLNLQPMSTVITDQAIGAGVGEQQLPMVGLLGTPFLKQFKSVFNFQNGYLYLY
;
A
#
# COMPACT_ATOMS: atom_id res chain seq x y z
N MET A 1 54.35 30.08 -43.15
CA MET A 1 52.98 29.53 -43.34
C MET A 1 52.94 28.01 -43.32
N LEU A 2 53.69 27.30 -44.18
CA LEU A 2 53.66 25.82 -44.21
C LEU A 2 54.08 25.16 -42.88
N PHE A 3 55.08 25.72 -42.20
CA PHE A 3 55.61 25.20 -40.93
C PHE A 3 54.60 25.28 -39.76
N ASP A 4 53.78 26.33 -39.72
CA ASP A 4 52.76 26.52 -38.68
C ASP A 4 51.55 25.61 -38.88
N MET A 5 51.21 25.33 -40.14
CA MET A 5 50.14 24.40 -40.51
C MET A 5 50.50 22.96 -40.10
N ILE A 6 51.75 22.55 -40.31
CA ILE A 6 52.26 21.23 -39.90
C ILE A 6 52.25 21.10 -38.36
N LYS A 7 52.64 22.14 -37.61
CA LYS A 7 52.56 22.14 -36.14
C LYS A 7 51.13 21.94 -35.64
N LYS A 8 50.15 22.64 -36.21
CA LYS A 8 48.73 22.51 -35.81
C LYS A 8 48.17 21.11 -36.12
N ILE A 9 48.53 20.53 -37.27
CA ILE A 9 48.12 19.16 -37.64
C ILE A 9 48.72 18.13 -36.68
N VAL A 10 50.01 18.27 -36.31
CA VAL A 10 50.67 17.37 -35.35
C VAL A 10 50.03 17.48 -33.95
N VAL A 11 49.66 18.68 -33.50
CA VAL A 11 48.96 18.88 -32.22
C VAL A 11 47.56 18.26 -32.23
N VAL A 12 46.80 18.39 -33.33
CA VAL A 12 45.48 17.76 -33.46
C VAL A 12 45.58 16.24 -33.54
N LEU A 13 46.56 15.68 -34.25
CA LEU A 13 46.83 14.23 -34.28
C LEU A 13 47.31 13.70 -32.93
N ALA A 14 48.11 14.46 -32.18
CA ALA A 14 48.53 14.10 -30.82
C ALA A 14 47.33 14.16 -29.84
N LEU A 15 46.46 15.16 -29.95
CA LEU A 15 45.22 15.24 -29.16
C LEU A 15 44.24 14.11 -29.52
N TYR A 16 44.12 13.75 -30.80
CA TYR A 16 43.26 12.66 -31.24
C TYR A 16 43.78 11.29 -30.81
N THR A 17 45.08 11.04 -30.95
CA THR A 17 45.72 9.78 -30.49
C THR A 17 45.70 9.64 -28.97
N THR A 18 45.85 10.75 -28.22
CA THR A 18 45.68 10.73 -26.75
C THR A 18 44.22 10.52 -26.34
N LEU A 19 43.23 11.12 -27.02
CA LEU A 19 41.81 10.85 -26.76
C LEU A 19 41.43 9.40 -27.05
N VAL A 20 41.84 8.87 -28.21
CA VAL A 20 41.56 7.48 -28.61
C VAL A 20 42.28 6.49 -27.69
N GLY A 21 43.52 6.80 -27.29
CA GLY A 21 44.28 6.01 -26.32
C GLY A 21 43.69 6.04 -24.91
N PHE A 22 43.15 7.18 -24.47
CA PHE A 22 42.44 7.31 -23.19
C PHE A 22 41.13 6.51 -23.20
N CYS A 23 40.37 6.57 -24.30
CA CYS A 23 39.12 5.81 -24.46
C CYS A 23 39.37 4.29 -24.47
N HIS A 24 40.38 3.82 -25.22
CA HIS A 24 40.79 2.40 -25.22
C HIS A 24 41.40 1.94 -23.88
N GLY A 25 42.10 2.83 -23.17
CA GLY A 25 42.65 2.55 -21.84
C GLY A 25 41.56 2.40 -20.78
N GLN A 26 40.53 3.25 -20.84
CA GLN A 26 39.38 3.22 -19.95
C GLN A 26 38.52 1.97 -20.16
N GLU A 27 38.25 1.59 -21.42
CA GLU A 27 37.51 0.36 -21.76
C GLU A 27 38.24 -0.91 -21.28
N LYS A 28 39.56 -0.98 -21.44
CA LYS A 28 40.38 -2.07 -20.90
C LYS A 28 40.36 -2.12 -19.37
N ALA A 29 40.38 -0.98 -18.70
CA ALA A 29 40.35 -0.91 -17.23
C ALA A 29 39.02 -1.38 -16.65
N ILE A 30 37.90 -1.00 -17.27
CA ILE A 30 36.56 -1.41 -16.82
C ILE A 30 36.34 -2.91 -17.04
N SER A 31 36.75 -3.44 -18.20
CA SER A 31 36.72 -4.88 -18.46
C SER A 31 37.54 -5.67 -17.43
N ALA A 32 38.74 -5.20 -17.08
CA ALA A 32 39.57 -5.80 -16.04
C ALA A 32 38.91 -5.75 -14.64
N ASN A 33 38.27 -4.64 -14.29
CA ASN A 33 37.56 -4.49 -13.02
C ASN A 33 36.35 -5.44 -12.92
N VAL A 34 35.58 -5.58 -14.01
CA VAL A 34 34.47 -6.53 -14.08
C VAL A 34 34.99 -7.96 -13.92
N GLN A 35 36.03 -8.35 -14.67
CA GLN A 35 36.63 -9.68 -14.53
C GLN A 35 37.10 -9.95 -13.09
N LYS A 36 37.73 -8.97 -12.45
CA LYS A 36 38.14 -9.06 -11.04
C LYS A 36 36.95 -9.31 -10.11
N ILE A 37 35.85 -8.58 -10.28
CA ILE A 37 34.61 -8.79 -9.51
C ILE A 37 34.09 -10.22 -9.73
N ILE A 38 34.00 -10.69 -10.97
CA ILE A 38 33.50 -12.03 -11.29
C ILE A 38 34.34 -13.12 -10.60
N VAL A 39 35.67 -12.99 -10.63
CA VAL A 39 36.59 -13.91 -9.93
C VAL A 39 36.35 -13.89 -8.41
N LEU A 40 36.21 -12.70 -7.82
CA LEU A 40 35.95 -12.56 -6.38
C LEU A 40 34.60 -13.16 -5.97
N LEU A 41 33.55 -12.96 -6.78
CA LEU A 41 32.22 -13.56 -6.58
C LEU A 41 32.29 -15.08 -6.65
N ASN A 42 32.94 -15.64 -7.68
CA ASN A 42 33.08 -17.07 -7.87
C ASN A 42 33.88 -17.76 -6.77
N ASN A 43 34.86 -17.06 -6.21
CA ASN A 43 35.68 -17.54 -5.09
C ASN A 43 35.08 -17.20 -3.71
N LYS A 44 33.88 -16.60 -3.66
CA LYS A 44 33.22 -16.16 -2.42
C LYS A 44 34.13 -15.27 -1.54
N ASN A 45 34.99 -14.46 -2.16
CA ASN A 45 35.98 -13.65 -1.46
C ASN A 45 35.41 -12.28 -1.07
N SER A 46 34.74 -12.23 0.10
CA SER A 46 34.13 -11.01 0.65
C SER A 46 35.16 -9.92 0.96
N LYS A 47 36.33 -10.29 1.49
CA LYS A 47 37.41 -9.33 1.82
C LYS A 47 37.93 -8.62 0.58
N GLY A 48 38.18 -9.36 -0.50
CA GLY A 48 38.64 -8.79 -1.76
C GLY A 48 37.59 -7.89 -2.44
N LEU A 49 36.30 -8.18 -2.27
CA LEU A 49 35.22 -7.27 -2.72
C LEU A 49 35.24 -5.97 -1.91
N LEU A 50 35.34 -6.04 -0.59
CA LEU A 50 35.42 -4.84 0.26
C LEU A 50 36.59 -3.94 -0.11
N GLU A 51 37.76 -4.51 -0.45
CA GLU A 51 38.96 -3.75 -0.83
C GLU A 51 38.80 -2.95 -2.14
N ILE A 52 37.93 -3.39 -3.05
CA ILE A 52 37.65 -2.68 -4.32
C ILE A 52 36.43 -1.77 -4.26
N MET A 53 35.66 -1.83 -3.18
CA MET A 53 34.50 -0.98 -2.95
C MET A 53 34.92 0.38 -2.38
N ALA A 54 34.15 1.42 -2.71
CA ALA A 54 34.20 2.68 -2.00
C ALA A 54 33.44 2.57 -0.66
N ASP A 55 33.75 3.46 0.30
CA ASP A 55 33.03 3.52 1.58
C ASP A 55 31.53 3.82 1.39
N SER A 56 31.18 4.56 0.34
CA SER A 56 29.80 4.86 -0.07
C SER A 56 29.09 3.72 -0.81
N CYS A 57 29.78 2.62 -1.12
CA CYS A 57 29.26 1.58 -2.01
C CYS A 57 27.94 0.97 -1.52
N LYS A 58 26.93 0.88 -2.38
CA LYS A 58 25.69 0.15 -2.11
C LYS A 58 25.78 -1.29 -2.62
N ILE A 59 25.16 -2.22 -1.92
CA ILE A 59 25.04 -3.62 -2.37
C ILE A 59 23.58 -3.85 -2.74
N GLY A 60 23.29 -3.92 -4.04
CA GLY A 60 21.93 -3.98 -4.56
C GLY A 60 21.04 -2.89 -3.95
N ASN A 61 19.88 -3.31 -3.47
CA ASN A 61 18.89 -2.47 -2.78
C ASN A 61 18.92 -2.62 -1.25
N LEU A 62 20.02 -3.10 -0.66
CA LEU A 62 20.12 -3.24 0.80
C LEU A 62 20.06 -1.86 1.49
N PRO A 63 19.41 -1.75 2.67
CA PRO A 63 19.48 -0.56 3.50
C PRO A 63 20.94 -0.17 3.79
N THR A 64 21.25 1.12 3.67
CA THR A 64 22.60 1.66 3.90
C THR A 64 23.08 1.54 5.35
N THR A 65 22.17 1.23 6.28
CA THR A 65 22.48 0.96 7.70
C THR A 65 23.12 -0.41 7.93
N ILE A 66 23.08 -1.32 6.96
CA ILE A 66 23.67 -2.66 7.10
C ILE A 66 25.18 -2.59 6.88
N GLU A 67 25.94 -3.12 7.84
CA GLU A 67 27.40 -3.21 7.74
C GLU A 67 27.83 -4.23 6.66
N LYS A 68 28.51 -3.75 5.61
CA LYS A 68 28.88 -4.54 4.42
C LYS A 68 29.78 -5.74 4.75
N ASN A 69 30.68 -5.56 5.70
CA ASN A 69 31.61 -6.61 6.16
C ASN A 69 30.89 -7.79 6.85
N LYS A 70 29.72 -7.55 7.45
CA LYS A 70 28.88 -8.59 8.05
C LYS A 70 28.00 -9.28 7.02
N VAL A 71 27.40 -8.53 6.09
CA VAL A 71 26.41 -9.09 5.15
C VAL A 71 27.02 -9.75 3.91
N LEU A 72 28.17 -9.29 3.40
CA LEU A 72 28.79 -9.86 2.20
C LEU A 72 29.12 -11.35 2.32
N PRO A 73 29.71 -11.86 3.44
CA PRO A 73 29.92 -13.30 3.62
C PRO A 73 28.64 -14.13 3.44
N ASP A 74 27.51 -13.67 3.98
CA ASP A 74 26.23 -14.36 3.90
C ASP A 74 25.60 -14.30 2.49
N ILE A 75 25.79 -13.18 1.79
CA ILE A 75 25.38 -13.08 0.38
C ILE A 75 26.19 -14.06 -0.47
N LEU A 76 27.51 -14.11 -0.27
CA LEU A 76 28.41 -14.96 -1.05
C LEU A 76 28.28 -16.44 -0.72
N SER A 77 27.91 -16.80 0.52
CA SER A 77 27.67 -18.19 0.90
C SER A 77 26.55 -18.81 0.04
N ASN A 78 25.51 -18.02 -0.26
CA ASN A 78 24.36 -18.38 -1.09
C ASN A 78 24.53 -18.03 -2.58
N PHE A 79 25.58 -17.29 -2.94
CA PHE A 79 25.80 -16.83 -4.31
C PHE A 79 26.10 -18.00 -5.25
N GLN A 80 25.32 -18.07 -6.32
CA GLN A 80 25.47 -19.06 -7.37
C GLN A 80 26.62 -18.58 -8.25
N GLY A 81 27.73 -19.31 -8.32
CA GLY A 81 28.87 -18.90 -9.14
C GLY A 81 28.46 -18.64 -10.59
N ILE A 82 29.10 -17.67 -11.22
CA ILE A 82 28.92 -17.28 -12.62
C ILE A 82 29.69 -18.25 -13.52
N ASP A 83 28.99 -18.82 -14.49
CA ASP A 83 29.55 -19.74 -15.49
C ASP A 83 29.96 -18.98 -16.76
N SER A 84 29.05 -18.17 -17.29
CA SER A 84 29.30 -17.30 -18.44
C SER A 84 28.53 -15.99 -18.30
N TYR A 85 28.96 -14.95 -19.02
CA TYR A 85 28.28 -13.67 -19.05
C TYR A 85 28.48 -12.94 -20.38
N ASP A 86 27.48 -12.14 -20.75
CA ASP A 86 27.48 -11.24 -21.89
C ASP A 86 27.30 -9.80 -21.41
N TRP A 87 27.91 -8.85 -22.13
CA TRP A 87 27.73 -7.42 -21.85
C TRP A 87 26.37 -6.96 -22.37
N VAL A 88 25.58 -6.32 -21.51
CA VAL A 88 24.28 -5.74 -21.89
C VAL A 88 24.38 -4.23 -21.97
N THR A 89 25.09 -3.61 -21.05
CA THR A 89 25.27 -2.16 -21.01
C THR A 89 26.66 -1.83 -20.48
N ASP A 90 27.29 -0.88 -21.15
CA ASP A 90 28.54 -0.24 -20.75
C ASP A 90 28.35 1.26 -21.05
N LYS A 91 28.33 2.10 -20.01
CA LYS A 91 28.02 3.53 -20.17
C LYS A 91 28.73 4.41 -19.15
N LEU A 92 29.37 5.48 -19.64
CA LEU A 92 29.79 6.61 -18.83
C LEU A 92 28.60 7.52 -18.50
N LEU A 93 28.39 7.78 -17.21
CA LEU A 93 27.34 8.64 -16.69
C LEU A 93 27.76 10.12 -16.72
N PRO A 94 26.82 11.09 -16.74
CA PRO A 94 27.15 12.52 -16.80
C PRO A 94 28.00 13.03 -15.64
N ASN A 95 27.92 12.37 -14.48
CA ASN A 95 28.74 12.68 -13.30
C ASN A 95 30.16 12.08 -13.38
N GLY A 96 30.50 11.35 -14.46
CA GLY A 96 31.78 10.69 -14.67
C GLY A 96 31.90 9.29 -14.05
N ASP A 97 30.84 8.78 -13.43
CA ASP A 97 30.78 7.38 -12.99
C ASP A 97 30.53 6.44 -14.17
N HIS A 98 30.87 5.17 -14.03
CA HIS A 98 30.77 4.18 -15.09
C HIS A 98 29.79 3.07 -14.70
N PHE A 99 28.69 2.92 -15.44
CA PHE A 99 27.67 1.89 -15.22
C PHE A 99 27.85 0.72 -16.19
N VAL A 100 27.82 -0.49 -15.64
CA VAL A 100 27.89 -1.76 -16.36
C VAL A 100 26.70 -2.64 -15.98
N SER A 101 26.09 -3.29 -16.96
CA SER A 101 25.13 -4.38 -16.76
C SER A 101 25.52 -5.59 -17.59
N LEU A 102 25.47 -6.76 -16.98
CA LEU A 102 25.75 -8.04 -17.64
C LEU A 102 24.50 -8.91 -17.70
N LEU A 103 24.43 -9.81 -18.67
CA LEU A 103 23.54 -10.96 -18.66
C LEU A 103 24.38 -12.17 -18.26
N VAL A 104 23.99 -12.86 -17.20
CA VAL A 104 24.79 -13.92 -16.58
C VAL A 104 24.05 -15.24 -16.63
N ASN A 105 24.76 -16.31 -17.01
CA ASN A 105 24.36 -17.69 -16.71
C ASN A 105 25.15 -18.16 -15.48
N TYR A 106 24.43 -18.64 -14.47
CA TYR A 106 25.01 -19.18 -13.25
C TYR A 106 25.27 -20.69 -13.39
N LYS A 107 26.22 -21.21 -12.62
CA LYS A 107 26.62 -22.63 -12.59
C LYS A 107 25.45 -23.57 -12.25
N ASN A 108 24.43 -23.08 -11.54
CA ASN A 108 23.22 -23.84 -11.24
C ASN A 108 22.14 -23.76 -12.35
N LYS A 109 22.52 -23.33 -13.57
CA LYS A 109 21.64 -23.10 -14.73
C LYS A 109 20.63 -21.95 -14.55
N GLY A 110 20.73 -21.16 -13.48
CA GLY A 110 19.97 -19.92 -13.33
C GLY A 110 20.48 -18.82 -14.26
N ARG A 111 19.65 -17.81 -14.53
CA ARG A 111 20.05 -16.58 -15.23
C ARG A 111 19.91 -15.37 -14.34
N GLY A 112 20.76 -14.36 -14.54
CA GLY A 112 20.71 -13.11 -13.78
C GLY A 112 21.18 -11.92 -14.60
N LYS A 113 20.93 -10.72 -14.08
CA LYS A 113 21.36 -9.47 -14.71
C LYS A 113 22.04 -8.55 -13.68
N PRO A 114 23.25 -8.88 -13.21
CA PRO A 114 23.93 -8.03 -12.23
C PRO A 114 24.34 -6.70 -12.85
N THR A 115 24.48 -5.70 -11.98
CA THR A 115 24.94 -4.36 -12.34
C THR A 115 26.11 -3.93 -11.48
N PHE A 116 27.00 -3.13 -12.05
CA PHE A 116 28.15 -2.56 -11.35
C PHE A 116 28.27 -1.09 -11.71
N THR A 117 28.43 -0.23 -10.71
CA THR A 117 28.75 1.18 -10.93
C THR A 117 30.10 1.47 -10.31
N PHE A 118 30.99 2.08 -11.08
CA PHE A 118 32.33 2.48 -10.66
C PHE A 118 32.43 4.01 -10.59
N ASN A 119 33.10 4.55 -9.58
CA ASN A 119 33.45 5.96 -9.57
C ASN A 119 34.65 6.25 -10.50
N ARG A 120 35.03 7.52 -10.60
CA ARG A 120 36.18 7.98 -11.40
C ARG A 120 37.53 7.35 -10.99
N ASP A 121 37.64 6.89 -9.75
CA ASP A 121 38.85 6.21 -9.24
C ASP A 121 38.84 4.70 -9.52
N GLY A 122 37.81 4.19 -10.21
CA GLY A 122 37.65 2.77 -10.49
C GLY A 122 37.18 1.93 -9.30
N LYS A 123 36.78 2.56 -8.19
CA LYS A 123 36.17 1.88 -7.03
C LYS A 123 34.70 1.60 -7.28
N VAL A 124 34.22 0.45 -6.80
CA VAL A 124 32.82 0.06 -6.91
C VAL A 124 31.99 0.92 -5.95
N ILE A 125 31.02 1.66 -6.48
CA ILE A 125 30.03 2.44 -5.71
C ILE A 125 28.64 1.79 -5.71
N GLU A 126 28.41 0.82 -6.60
CA GLU A 126 27.21 -0.02 -6.58
C GLU A 126 27.55 -1.45 -7.02
N LEU A 127 27.26 -2.42 -6.17
CA LEU A 127 27.41 -3.86 -6.41
C LEU A 127 26.03 -4.52 -6.48
N GLY A 128 25.42 -4.50 -7.67
CA GLY A 128 24.07 -5.02 -7.92
C GLY A 128 24.03 -6.53 -8.15
N ILE A 129 24.49 -7.32 -7.18
CA ILE A 129 24.53 -8.80 -7.26
C ILE A 129 23.37 -9.50 -6.56
N ILE A 130 22.63 -8.75 -5.74
CA ILE A 130 21.46 -9.22 -5.01
C ILE A 130 20.37 -8.16 -5.09
N LYS A 131 19.12 -8.60 -5.12
CA LYS A 131 17.97 -7.77 -4.78
C LYS A 131 17.23 -8.47 -3.64
N ILE A 132 17.21 -7.89 -2.46
CA ILE A 132 16.34 -8.37 -1.39
C ILE A 132 14.93 -7.88 -1.69
N ARG A 133 13.96 -8.78 -1.65
CA ARG A 133 12.55 -8.37 -1.66
C ARG A 133 12.26 -7.68 -0.35
N LEU A 134 12.08 -6.35 -0.37
CA LEU A 134 11.64 -5.61 0.81
C LEU A 134 10.13 -5.82 0.95
N THR A 135 9.68 -6.29 2.12
CA THR A 135 8.25 -6.37 2.43
C THR A 135 7.79 -5.03 2.99
N ALA A 136 6.97 -4.29 2.25
CA ALA A 136 6.39 -3.06 2.78
C ALA A 136 5.32 -3.35 3.84
N ASN A 137 5.17 -2.43 4.80
CA ASN A 137 4.12 -2.45 5.80
C ASN A 137 3.32 -1.13 5.71
N PRO A 138 2.14 -1.13 5.08
CA PRO A 138 1.32 0.08 4.90
C PRO A 138 0.99 0.79 6.21
N GLY A 139 0.72 0.05 7.28
CA GLY A 139 0.42 0.63 8.60
C GLY A 139 1.61 1.38 9.21
N LYS A 140 2.82 0.80 9.13
CA LYS A 140 4.04 1.48 9.59
C LYS A 140 4.35 2.72 8.76
N ALA A 141 4.16 2.65 7.45
CA ALA A 141 4.37 3.79 6.55
C ALA A 141 3.42 4.95 6.86
N LEU A 142 2.13 4.65 7.05
CA LEU A 142 1.13 5.64 7.43
C LEU A 142 1.45 6.24 8.82
N ALA A 143 1.78 5.42 9.82
CA ALA A 143 2.16 5.91 11.13
C ALA A 143 3.37 6.86 11.08
N ALA A 144 4.41 6.51 10.30
CA ALA A 144 5.58 7.37 10.11
C ALA A 144 5.23 8.71 9.42
N ALA A 145 4.29 8.69 8.47
CA ALA A 145 3.80 9.88 7.81
C ALA A 145 3.02 10.79 8.78
N LEU A 146 2.19 10.21 9.64
CA LEU A 146 1.38 10.95 10.63
C LEU A 146 2.23 11.57 11.75
N VAL A 147 3.36 10.96 12.15
CA VAL A 147 4.28 11.54 13.15
C VAL A 147 4.80 12.92 12.71
N ASN A 148 5.01 13.12 11.42
CA ASN A 148 5.49 14.38 10.86
C ASN A 148 4.36 15.29 10.37
N THR A 149 3.11 14.96 10.70
CA THR A 149 1.92 15.70 10.28
C THR A 149 1.25 16.33 11.50
N THR A 150 0.96 17.63 11.44
CA THR A 150 0.12 18.29 12.44
C THR A 150 -1.31 17.78 12.30
N LEU A 151 -1.79 17.01 13.27
CA LEU A 151 -3.16 16.51 13.29
C LEU A 151 -4.11 17.62 13.79
N PRO A 152 -5.23 17.90 13.10
CA PRO A 152 -6.24 18.82 13.60
C PRO A 152 -6.94 18.23 14.83
N ASP A 153 -7.36 19.08 15.76
CA ASP A 153 -8.21 18.66 16.89
C ASP A 153 -9.61 18.27 16.45
N THR A 154 -10.09 18.91 15.39
CA THR A 154 -11.39 18.63 14.79
C THR A 154 -11.28 18.85 13.30
N MET A 155 -11.94 17.99 12.53
CA MET A 155 -12.06 18.13 11.09
C MET A 155 -13.49 17.79 10.66
N ARG A 156 -14.08 18.60 9.78
CA ARG A 156 -15.39 18.35 9.18
C ARG A 156 -15.21 18.18 7.68
N VAL A 157 -15.72 17.07 7.15
CA VAL A 157 -15.58 16.73 5.73
C VAL A 157 -16.95 16.44 5.15
N LYS A 158 -17.36 17.23 4.14
CA LYS A 158 -18.52 16.88 3.32
C LYS A 158 -18.17 15.71 2.41
N PHE A 159 -19.13 14.84 2.15
CA PHE A 159 -18.95 13.70 1.27
C PHE A 159 -20.01 13.62 0.18
N GLU A 160 -19.64 13.03 -0.95
CA GLU A 160 -20.59 12.56 -1.94
C GLU A 160 -21.04 11.14 -1.56
N PHE A 161 -22.33 10.88 -1.75
CA PHE A 161 -22.95 9.59 -1.40
C PHE A 161 -23.53 8.96 -2.64
N ILE A 162 -22.88 7.90 -3.14
CA ILE A 162 -23.14 7.33 -4.46
C ILE A 162 -23.12 5.81 -4.34
N ASN A 163 -24.14 5.16 -4.91
CA ASN A 163 -24.29 3.70 -4.88
C ASN A 163 -24.18 3.09 -3.47
N GLY A 164 -24.57 3.84 -2.44
CA GLY A 164 -24.49 3.40 -1.06
C GLY A 164 -23.11 3.53 -0.42
N LEU A 165 -22.15 4.23 -1.04
CA LEU A 165 -20.79 4.41 -0.55
C LEU A 165 -20.46 5.91 -0.36
N ILE A 166 -19.49 6.18 0.51
CA ILE A 166 -19.04 7.52 0.89
C ILE A 166 -17.78 7.88 0.09
N TYR A 167 -17.79 9.04 -0.56
CA TYR A 167 -16.65 9.59 -1.29
C TYR A 167 -16.24 10.94 -0.70
N VAL A 168 -15.01 11.04 -0.21
CA VAL A 168 -14.50 12.24 0.45
C VAL A 168 -13.56 13.00 -0.48
N PRO A 169 -13.70 14.33 -0.60
CA PRO A 169 -12.84 15.15 -1.43
C PRO A 169 -11.42 15.23 -0.84
N ALA A 170 -10.41 15.17 -1.70
CA ALA A 170 -9.01 15.24 -1.33
C ALA A 170 -8.15 15.85 -2.45
N ILE A 171 -6.90 16.15 -2.11
CA ILE A 171 -5.85 16.51 -3.09
C ILE A 171 -4.73 15.48 -2.98
N LEU A 172 -4.45 14.76 -4.05
CA LEU A 172 -3.34 13.81 -4.15
C LEU A 172 -2.34 14.31 -5.18
N ASN A 173 -1.08 14.52 -4.77
CA ASN A 173 0.01 14.97 -5.64
C ASN A 173 -0.35 16.22 -6.47
N GLY A 174 -1.13 17.14 -5.86
CA GLY A 174 -1.59 18.38 -6.49
C GLY A 174 -2.88 18.25 -7.33
N ILE A 175 -3.40 17.04 -7.53
CA ILE A 175 -4.63 16.78 -8.28
C ILE A 175 -5.81 16.75 -7.31
N LYS A 176 -6.88 17.51 -7.62
CA LYS A 176 -8.15 17.47 -6.87
C LYS A 176 -9.00 16.28 -7.31
N GLY A 177 -9.63 15.59 -6.36
CA GLY A 177 -10.45 14.42 -6.61
C GLY A 177 -11.02 13.86 -5.31
N PHE A 178 -11.23 12.56 -5.27
CA PHE A 178 -11.93 11.86 -4.21
C PHE A 178 -11.20 10.58 -3.78
N PHE A 179 -11.46 10.17 -2.54
CA PHE A 179 -11.24 8.79 -2.08
C PHE A 179 -12.57 8.18 -1.70
N MET A 180 -12.74 6.86 -1.92
CA MET A 180 -13.77 6.10 -1.25
C MET A 180 -13.39 5.95 0.22
N PHE A 181 -14.27 6.36 1.13
CA PHE A 181 -14.05 6.25 2.57
C PHE A 181 -14.46 4.86 3.07
N ASP A 182 -13.47 4.07 3.47
CA ASP A 182 -13.63 2.62 3.58
C ASP A 182 -13.00 2.10 4.89
N SER A 183 -13.83 1.86 5.90
CA SER A 183 -13.39 1.25 7.16
C SER A 183 -13.05 -0.24 7.03
N GLY A 184 -13.43 -0.90 5.93
CA GLY A 184 -13.08 -2.27 5.58
C GLY A 184 -11.67 -2.39 5.02
N ALA A 185 -11.07 -1.29 4.58
CA ALA A 185 -9.65 -1.20 4.25
C ALA A 185 -8.82 -0.80 5.50
N PRO A 186 -7.73 -1.52 5.85
CA PRO A 186 -6.94 -1.20 7.03
C PRO A 186 -6.11 0.10 6.86
N ASN A 187 -5.72 0.44 5.63
CA ASN A 187 -4.86 1.58 5.32
C ASN A 187 -5.29 2.23 4.01
N VAL A 188 -4.69 3.40 3.71
CA VAL A 188 -4.86 4.06 2.41
C VAL A 188 -4.33 3.16 1.29
N MET A 189 -5.12 3.00 0.23
CA MET A 189 -4.71 2.34 -1.01
C MET A 189 -4.90 3.30 -2.18
N LEU A 190 -3.87 3.42 -3.01
CA LEU A 190 -3.87 4.33 -4.14
C LEU A 190 -4.20 3.58 -5.43
N ARG A 191 -4.87 4.26 -6.36
CA ARG A 191 -5.09 3.76 -7.71
C ARG A 191 -3.87 4.03 -8.56
N LYS A 192 -3.29 2.97 -9.13
CA LYS A 192 -2.04 3.01 -9.89
C LYS A 192 -2.05 4.06 -11.02
N LYS A 193 -3.20 4.26 -11.69
CA LYS A 193 -3.34 5.24 -12.77
C LYS A 193 -3.14 6.71 -12.35
N TYR A 194 -3.25 7.00 -11.06
CA TYR A 194 -3.00 8.33 -10.48
C TYR A 194 -1.58 8.51 -9.94
N ILE A 195 -0.73 7.49 -10.09
CA ILE A 195 0.63 7.47 -9.55
C ILE A 195 1.65 7.54 -10.68
N SER A 196 2.66 8.40 -10.51
CA SER A 196 3.77 8.46 -11.45
C SER A 196 4.62 7.20 -11.35
N GLU A 197 5.01 6.62 -12.48
CA GLU A 197 5.99 5.52 -12.55
C GLU A 197 7.30 5.83 -11.81
N ARG A 198 7.68 7.12 -11.69
CA ARG A 198 8.87 7.55 -10.94
C ARG A 198 8.72 7.41 -9.43
N SER A 199 7.49 7.42 -8.92
CA SER A 199 7.16 7.25 -7.51
C SER A 199 7.04 5.79 -7.09
N ILE A 200 7.01 4.86 -8.06
CA ILE A 200 6.91 3.42 -7.82
C ILE A 200 8.27 2.84 -7.46
N ASN A 201 8.38 2.28 -6.26
CA ASN A 201 9.54 1.50 -5.83
C ASN A 201 9.37 0.02 -6.26
N LYS A 202 10.05 -0.35 -7.35
CA LYS A 202 9.97 -1.69 -7.97
C LYS A 202 10.72 -2.78 -7.20
N ASP A 203 11.45 -2.41 -6.15
CA ASP A 203 12.21 -3.35 -5.33
C ASP A 203 11.45 -3.77 -4.05
N VAL A 204 10.22 -3.28 -3.89
CA VAL A 204 9.30 -3.60 -2.78
C VAL A 204 8.17 -4.47 -3.30
N ASN A 205 7.97 -5.63 -2.67
CA ASN A 205 6.77 -6.45 -2.89
C ASN A 205 5.84 -6.32 -1.69
N LEU A 206 4.53 -6.37 -1.96
CA LEU A 206 3.49 -6.51 -0.95
C LEU A 206 2.78 -7.83 -1.16
N ASP A 207 2.75 -8.66 -0.12
CA ASP A 207 1.79 -9.74 -0.04
C ASP A 207 0.48 -9.11 0.51
N PHE A 208 -0.48 -8.86 -0.38
CA PHE A 208 -1.76 -8.24 -0.03
C PHE A 208 -2.89 -9.26 -0.19
N THR A 209 -3.59 -9.56 0.91
CA THR A 209 -4.76 -10.44 0.96
C THR A 209 -6.03 -9.64 1.26
N GLY A 210 -7.01 -9.69 0.35
CA GLY A 210 -8.33 -9.09 0.49
C GLY A 210 -9.46 -10.14 0.54
N MET A 211 -10.73 -9.70 0.64
CA MET A 211 -11.89 -10.61 0.62
C MET A 211 -12.02 -11.42 -0.68
N GLY A 212 -11.45 -10.93 -1.80
CA GLY A 212 -11.39 -11.63 -3.09
C GLY A 212 -10.10 -12.41 -3.35
N GLY A 213 -9.20 -12.54 -2.36
CA GLY A 213 -7.96 -13.33 -2.46
C GLY A 213 -6.67 -12.50 -2.53
N ASN A 214 -5.62 -13.11 -3.08
CA ASN A 214 -4.32 -12.45 -3.29
C ASN A 214 -4.42 -11.49 -4.47
N MET A 215 -4.09 -10.21 -4.26
CA MET A 215 -3.93 -9.28 -5.38
C MET A 215 -2.58 -9.48 -6.06
N SER A 216 -2.59 -9.68 -7.38
CA SER A 216 -1.38 -9.62 -8.21
C SER A 216 -1.14 -8.18 -8.69
N ASP A 217 0.12 -7.76 -8.87
CA ASP A 217 0.52 -6.40 -9.30
C ASP A 217 0.25 -5.24 -8.29
N VAL A 218 0.45 -5.49 -6.99
CA VAL A 218 0.51 -4.42 -5.98
C VAL A 218 1.86 -3.72 -6.03
N ASN A 219 1.86 -2.43 -6.38
CA ASN A 219 3.06 -1.60 -6.44
C ASN A 219 3.23 -0.80 -5.14
N TRP A 220 4.46 -0.47 -4.75
CA TRP A 220 4.70 0.45 -3.64
C TRP A 220 4.96 1.86 -4.15
N SER A 221 4.03 2.78 -3.88
CA SER A 221 4.20 4.20 -4.20
C SER A 221 4.84 4.93 -3.04
N THR A 222 5.79 5.81 -3.33
CA THR A 222 6.55 6.58 -2.34
C THR A 222 6.37 8.08 -2.52
N GLY A 223 6.44 8.81 -1.40
CA GLY A 223 6.49 10.28 -1.41
C GLY A 223 5.22 10.99 -1.86
N ASN A 224 4.04 10.39 -1.66
CA ASN A 224 2.78 10.97 -2.09
C ASN A 224 2.36 12.12 -1.17
N HIS A 225 2.00 13.27 -1.72
CA HIS A 225 1.44 14.38 -0.96
C HIS A 225 -0.08 14.26 -0.91
N LEU A 226 -0.65 14.08 0.27
CA LEU A 226 -2.08 13.95 0.50
C LEU A 226 -2.61 15.10 1.36
N ILE A 227 -3.63 15.80 0.86
CA ILE A 227 -4.43 16.76 1.64
C ILE A 227 -5.86 16.24 1.72
N TRP A 228 -6.38 16.11 2.94
CA TRP A 228 -7.75 15.69 3.21
C TRP A 228 -8.33 16.53 4.35
N GLY A 229 -9.33 17.36 4.05
CA GLY A 229 -9.80 18.38 4.99
C GLY A 229 -8.63 19.24 5.49
N ASP A 230 -8.45 19.26 6.81
CA ASP A 230 -7.38 20.01 7.49
C ASP A 230 -6.09 19.19 7.69
N LEU A 231 -6.07 17.91 7.25
CA LEU A 231 -4.92 17.04 7.32
C LEU A 231 -4.02 17.23 6.09
N ASN A 232 -2.72 17.46 6.31
CA ASN A 232 -1.74 17.73 5.24
C ASN A 232 -0.51 16.81 5.38
N ILE A 233 -0.59 15.60 4.82
CA ILE A 233 0.46 14.59 4.88
C ILE A 233 1.45 14.82 3.73
N LYS A 234 2.63 15.36 4.04
CA LYS A 234 3.63 15.77 3.03
C LYS A 234 4.27 14.62 2.26
N SER A 235 4.39 13.46 2.87
CA SER A 235 5.04 12.28 2.27
C SER A 235 4.39 11.01 2.81
N LEU A 236 3.53 10.39 2.00
CA LEU A 236 2.87 9.14 2.27
C LEU A 236 3.40 8.06 1.33
N ASP A 237 3.92 6.99 1.91
CA ASP A 237 4.18 5.75 1.18
C ASP A 237 2.98 4.81 1.34
N ALA A 238 2.49 4.26 0.24
CA ALA A 238 1.25 3.49 0.22
C ALA A 238 1.23 2.46 -0.93
N PRO A 239 0.45 1.37 -0.80
CA PRO A 239 0.21 0.47 -1.91
C PRO A 239 -0.53 1.18 -3.04
N ALA A 240 -0.12 0.91 -4.28
CA ALA A 240 -0.74 1.38 -5.51
C ALA A 240 -1.19 0.18 -6.35
N VAL A 241 -2.50 0.07 -6.59
CA VAL A 241 -3.13 -1.11 -7.20
C VAL A 241 -4.03 -0.72 -8.36
N GLY A 242 -4.25 -1.65 -9.29
CA GLY A 242 -5.36 -1.54 -10.25
C GLY A 242 -6.67 -1.65 -9.48
N LEU A 243 -7.57 -0.70 -9.66
CA LEU A 243 -8.94 -0.71 -9.11
C LEU A 243 -9.86 -0.22 -10.22
N GLU A 244 -9.88 -0.95 -11.33
CA GLU A 244 -10.68 -0.67 -12.53
C GLU A 244 -12.18 -0.77 -12.23
N GLU A 245 -12.58 -1.55 -11.23
CA GLU A 245 -13.96 -1.66 -10.74
C GLU A 245 -14.55 -0.32 -10.29
N MET A 246 -13.71 0.63 -9.86
CA MET A 246 -14.12 1.97 -9.41
C MET A 246 -14.28 2.97 -10.57
N ASP A 247 -14.06 2.56 -11.82
CA ASP A 247 -14.15 3.46 -12.98
C ASP A 247 -15.58 3.98 -13.19
N GLN A 248 -16.61 3.22 -12.82
CA GLN A 248 -18.00 3.69 -12.93
C GLN A 248 -18.26 4.86 -11.98
N GLU A 249 -17.79 4.78 -10.74
CA GLU A 249 -17.93 5.85 -9.76
C GLU A 249 -17.12 7.08 -10.11
N GLU A 250 -15.92 6.89 -10.64
CA GLU A 250 -15.08 7.99 -11.14
C GLU A 250 -15.75 8.77 -12.29
N LEU A 251 -16.47 8.10 -13.19
CA LEU A 251 -17.24 8.79 -14.24
C LEU A 251 -18.34 9.69 -13.65
N MET A 252 -18.81 9.40 -12.44
CA MET A 252 -19.86 10.16 -11.76
C MET A 252 -19.32 11.34 -10.94
N ILE A 253 -18.17 11.19 -10.29
CA ILE A 253 -17.63 12.21 -9.35
C ILE A 253 -16.36 12.92 -9.84
N GLY A 254 -15.71 12.39 -10.87
CA GLY A 254 -14.37 12.81 -11.26
C GLY A 254 -13.28 12.00 -10.56
N PRO A 255 -12.02 12.49 -10.55
CA PRO A 255 -10.86 11.68 -10.22
C PRO A 255 -10.97 10.93 -8.89
N LEU A 256 -10.88 9.60 -8.95
CA LEU A 256 -11.03 8.72 -7.80
C LEU A 256 -9.69 8.06 -7.50
N PHE A 257 -9.06 8.47 -6.41
CA PHE A 257 -7.68 8.15 -6.06
C PHE A 257 -7.48 6.80 -5.38
N GLY A 258 -8.56 6.16 -4.93
CA GLY A 258 -8.53 4.85 -4.28
C GLY A 258 -9.31 4.83 -2.97
N LEU A 259 -8.79 4.08 -2.00
CA LEU A 259 -9.45 3.80 -0.72
C LEU A 259 -8.79 4.59 0.41
N MET A 260 -9.60 5.26 1.24
CA MET A 260 -9.18 5.90 2.47
C MET A 260 -9.52 5.00 3.66
N GLY A 261 -8.54 4.17 4.04
CA GLY A 261 -8.70 3.13 5.04
C GLY A 261 -8.64 3.57 6.50
N PHE A 262 -9.10 2.70 7.40
CA PHE A 262 -9.20 2.89 8.85
C PHE A 262 -8.02 3.59 9.52
N GLY A 263 -6.78 3.22 9.15
CA GLY A 263 -5.57 3.75 9.76
C GLY A 263 -5.52 5.29 9.80
N ILE A 264 -6.03 5.99 8.78
CA ILE A 264 -5.93 7.45 8.69
C ILE A 264 -6.85 8.18 9.67
N PHE A 265 -7.95 7.54 10.09
CA PHE A 265 -8.95 8.13 10.98
C PHE A 265 -9.06 7.43 12.35
N SER A 266 -8.24 6.39 12.59
CA SER A 266 -8.22 5.62 13.84
C SER A 266 -7.87 6.42 15.11
N GLY A 267 -7.21 7.57 14.95
CA GLY A 267 -6.89 8.52 16.03
C GLY A 267 -8.01 9.52 16.35
N PHE A 268 -9.19 9.35 15.76
CA PHE A 268 -10.34 10.23 15.94
C PHE A 268 -11.56 9.47 16.45
N GLN A 269 -12.38 10.16 17.22
CA GLN A 269 -13.80 9.87 17.30
C GLN A 269 -14.44 10.30 15.98
N LEU A 270 -15.16 9.38 15.32
CA LEU A 270 -15.71 9.57 13.97
C LEU A 270 -17.23 9.54 14.01
N ALA A 271 -17.85 10.63 13.59
CA ALA A 271 -19.29 10.72 13.43
C ALA A 271 -19.69 10.67 11.95
N PHE A 272 -20.59 9.75 11.61
CA PHE A 272 -21.27 9.67 10.33
C PHE A 272 -22.64 10.35 10.43
N ASP A 273 -22.87 11.35 9.59
CA ASP A 273 -24.14 12.06 9.48
C ASP A 273 -24.60 12.00 8.00
N TYR A 274 -25.34 10.93 7.66
CA TYR A 274 -25.79 10.67 6.29
C TYR A 274 -26.81 11.71 5.79
N ASP A 275 -27.65 12.22 6.69
CA ASP A 275 -28.61 13.28 6.36
C ASP A 275 -27.91 14.57 5.94
N ARG A 276 -26.83 14.94 6.65
CA ARG A 276 -26.02 16.13 6.34
C ARG A 276 -24.88 15.87 5.37
N LYS A 277 -24.72 14.62 4.92
CA LYS A 277 -23.58 14.11 4.13
C LYS A 277 -22.25 14.63 4.66
N GLU A 278 -22.03 14.45 5.96
CA GLU A 278 -20.87 14.98 6.68
C GLU A 278 -20.21 13.91 7.55
N LEU A 279 -18.88 13.87 7.52
CA LEU A 279 -18.05 13.23 8.53
C LEU A 279 -17.55 14.32 9.50
N LEU A 280 -17.68 14.07 10.80
CA LEU A 280 -17.03 14.86 11.84
C LEU A 280 -16.00 13.97 12.53
N LEU A 281 -14.75 14.42 12.53
CA LEU A 281 -13.63 13.77 13.16
C LEU A 281 -13.17 14.64 14.34
N GLU A 282 -13.12 14.07 15.53
CA GLU A 282 -12.65 14.75 16.75
C GLU A 282 -11.48 13.96 17.33
N ARG A 283 -10.31 14.60 17.45
CA ARG A 283 -9.08 13.92 17.85
C ARG A 283 -9.20 13.38 19.27
N VAL A 284 -8.77 12.14 19.47
CA VAL A 284 -8.74 11.49 20.78
C VAL A 284 -7.32 11.15 21.22
N ASP A 285 -7.11 11.10 22.53
CA ASP A 285 -5.90 10.54 23.13
C ASP A 285 -5.95 9.01 23.19
N GLN A 286 -4.93 8.39 23.78
CA GLN A 286 -4.84 6.92 23.92
C GLN A 286 -5.93 6.33 24.83
N ALA A 287 -6.56 7.14 25.70
CA ALA A 287 -7.68 6.72 26.54
C ALA A 287 -9.04 6.94 25.85
N GLY A 288 -9.05 7.48 24.62
CA GLY A 288 -10.26 7.84 23.89
C GLY A 288 -10.92 9.13 24.38
N GLN A 289 -10.22 9.97 25.14
CA GLN A 289 -10.71 11.28 25.54
C GLN A 289 -10.45 12.31 24.44
N LEU A 290 -11.42 13.20 24.21
CA LEU A 290 -11.28 14.26 23.22
C LEU A 290 -10.16 15.23 23.62
N VAL A 291 -9.25 15.51 22.67
CA VAL A 291 -8.15 16.47 22.85
C VAL A 291 -8.62 17.91 22.63
N GLY A 292 -9.63 18.09 21.78
CA GLY A 292 -10.17 19.40 21.39
C GLY A 292 -11.54 19.73 21.98
N LEU A 293 -12.21 20.71 21.36
CA LEU A 293 -13.58 21.09 21.70
C LEU A 293 -14.53 19.91 21.48
N LYS A 294 -15.39 19.66 22.47
CA LYS A 294 -16.43 18.65 22.39
C LYS A 294 -17.62 19.18 21.59
N PHE A 295 -17.98 18.48 20.51
CA PHE A 295 -19.23 18.78 19.82
C PHE A 295 -20.43 18.15 20.53
N THR A 296 -21.54 18.87 20.57
CA THR A 296 -22.79 18.35 21.12
C THR A 296 -23.50 17.51 20.06
N HIS A 297 -23.56 16.20 20.27
CA HIS A 297 -24.30 15.27 19.42
C HIS A 297 -25.77 15.09 19.84
N GLY A 298 -26.10 15.49 21.07
CA GLY A 298 -27.40 15.23 21.70
C GLY A 298 -27.29 14.15 22.78
N LYS A 299 -28.42 13.58 23.19
CA LYS A 299 -28.46 12.39 24.06
C LYS A 299 -28.52 11.16 23.16
N PRO A 300 -27.61 10.18 23.29
CA PRO A 300 -27.65 8.98 22.47
C PRO A 300 -28.90 8.15 22.78
N LEU A 301 -29.51 7.59 21.74
CA LEU A 301 -30.57 6.59 21.81
C LEU A 301 -30.03 5.25 22.33
N ALA A 302 -28.79 4.90 21.96
CA ALA A 302 -28.08 3.74 22.47
C ALA A 302 -26.57 3.99 22.58
N VAL A 303 -25.96 3.32 23.55
CA VAL A 303 -24.50 3.24 23.72
C VAL A 303 -24.12 1.77 23.67
N ILE A 304 -23.29 1.40 22.70
CA ILE A 304 -22.99 0.02 22.34
C ILE A 304 -21.48 -0.19 22.48
N PRO A 305 -21.03 -1.14 23.32
CA PRO A 305 -19.62 -1.50 23.34
C PRO A 305 -19.23 -2.15 22.01
N ILE A 306 -18.11 -1.72 21.43
CA ILE A 306 -17.52 -2.33 20.23
C ILE A 306 -16.31 -3.18 20.62
N ARG A 307 -16.19 -4.37 20.02
CA ARG A 307 -15.01 -5.21 20.13
C ARG A 307 -14.19 -5.03 18.86
N MET A 308 -13.06 -4.34 18.95
CA MET A 308 -12.16 -4.22 17.81
C MET A 308 -11.49 -5.56 17.51
N ARG A 309 -11.46 -5.93 16.24
CA ARG A 309 -10.62 -7.00 15.71
C ARG A 309 -9.97 -6.51 14.42
N ARG A 310 -8.63 -6.40 14.43
CA ARG A 310 -7.89 -5.64 13.42
C ARG A 310 -8.49 -4.23 13.31
N HIS A 311 -8.93 -3.82 12.13
CA HIS A 311 -9.57 -2.54 11.84
C HIS A 311 -11.11 -2.59 11.87
N ILE A 312 -11.73 -3.76 12.09
CA ILE A 312 -13.18 -3.93 12.06
C ILE A 312 -13.78 -3.82 13.47
N PRO A 313 -14.67 -2.86 13.74
CA PRO A 313 -15.47 -2.84 14.96
C PRO A 313 -16.58 -3.89 14.90
N ILE A 314 -16.70 -4.72 15.94
CA ILE A 314 -17.74 -5.76 16.05
C ILE A 314 -18.74 -5.40 17.15
N ILE A 315 -20.03 -5.48 16.83
CA ILE A 315 -21.16 -5.35 17.78
C ILE A 315 -22.01 -6.62 17.77
N ASP A 316 -22.82 -6.78 18.82
CA ASP A 316 -23.87 -7.80 18.84
C ASP A 316 -25.21 -7.16 18.44
N ILE A 317 -25.91 -7.78 17.49
CA ILE A 317 -27.31 -7.49 17.18
C ILE A 317 -28.18 -8.69 17.57
N ASN A 318 -29.43 -8.43 17.91
CA ASN A 318 -30.41 -9.49 18.20
C ASN A 318 -31.31 -9.69 16.99
N ILE A 319 -31.54 -10.95 16.60
CA ILE A 319 -32.47 -11.35 15.55
C ILE A 319 -33.28 -12.50 16.13
N GLY A 320 -34.60 -12.30 16.30
CA GLY A 320 -35.41 -13.20 17.10
C GLY A 320 -34.88 -13.32 18.53
N GLU A 321 -34.69 -14.57 19.00
CA GLU A 321 -34.10 -14.87 20.32
C GLU A 321 -32.56 -14.98 20.28
N GLY A 322 -31.95 -14.93 19.08
CA GLY A 322 -30.52 -15.10 18.89
C GLY A 322 -29.74 -13.79 18.97
N SER A 323 -28.49 -13.87 19.44
CA SER A 323 -27.53 -12.76 19.44
C SER A 323 -26.38 -13.06 18.49
N TYR A 324 -26.13 -12.14 17.55
CA TYR A 324 -25.25 -12.34 16.40
C TYR A 324 -24.19 -11.24 16.36
N ALA A 325 -22.92 -11.65 16.38
CA ALA A 325 -21.79 -10.74 16.26
C ALA A 325 -21.61 -10.30 14.79
N MET A 326 -21.66 -9.00 14.55
CA MET A 326 -21.54 -8.38 13.23
C MET A 326 -20.43 -7.34 13.22
N GLY A 327 -19.54 -7.40 12.22
CA GLY A 327 -18.61 -6.31 11.97
C GLY A 327 -19.33 -5.11 11.35
N ILE A 328 -18.84 -3.89 11.52
CA ILE A 328 -19.37 -2.71 10.84
C ILE A 328 -18.38 -2.24 9.79
N ASP A 329 -18.86 -1.99 8.57
CA ASP A 329 -18.04 -1.62 7.43
C ASP A 329 -18.72 -0.57 6.52
N CYS A 330 -18.25 0.68 6.54
CA CYS A 330 -18.76 1.72 5.65
C CYS A 330 -18.33 1.56 4.17
N GLY A 331 -17.39 0.65 3.89
CA GLY A 331 -17.03 0.23 2.53
C GLY A 331 -18.01 -0.78 1.93
N ALA A 332 -18.98 -1.28 2.71
CA ALA A 332 -20.03 -2.18 2.22
C ALA A 332 -21.33 -1.40 1.94
N ASN A 333 -21.76 -1.37 0.68
CA ASN A 333 -23.00 -0.70 0.27
C ASN A 333 -24.28 -1.46 0.68
N THR A 334 -24.13 -2.72 1.08
CA THR A 334 -25.17 -3.61 1.59
C THR A 334 -24.64 -4.37 2.82
N ASN A 335 -25.53 -4.93 3.64
CA ASN A 335 -25.08 -5.84 4.70
C ASN A 335 -24.64 -7.17 4.08
N LEU A 336 -23.74 -7.89 4.75
CA LEU A 336 -23.35 -9.23 4.37
C LEU A 336 -23.67 -10.20 5.50
N LEU A 337 -24.14 -11.39 5.16
CA LEU A 337 -24.42 -12.46 6.12
C LEU A 337 -23.82 -13.77 5.60
N LYS A 338 -23.15 -14.52 6.47
CA LYS A 338 -22.59 -15.82 6.10
C LYS A 338 -23.72 -16.83 5.86
N GLN A 339 -23.53 -17.66 4.85
CA GLN A 339 -24.46 -18.75 4.52
C GLN A 339 -24.77 -19.65 5.73
N GLU A 340 -23.82 -19.82 6.64
CA GLU A 340 -23.91 -20.71 7.81
C GLU A 340 -25.04 -20.35 8.78
N VAL A 341 -25.41 -19.08 8.90
CA VAL A 341 -26.48 -18.62 9.81
C VAL A 341 -27.85 -18.46 9.14
N VAL A 342 -27.93 -18.67 7.83
CA VAL A 342 -29.17 -18.44 7.05
C VAL A 342 -30.31 -19.35 7.49
N ASN A 343 -30.01 -20.61 7.82
CA ASN A 343 -31.04 -21.56 8.25
C ASN A 343 -31.70 -21.11 9.56
N ASP A 344 -30.91 -20.60 10.51
CA ASP A 344 -31.39 -20.08 11.79
C ASP A 344 -32.19 -18.79 11.61
N LEU A 345 -31.86 -18.02 10.58
CA LEU A 345 -32.42 -16.69 10.33
C LEU A 345 -33.52 -16.67 9.26
N LYS A 346 -33.94 -17.83 8.75
CA LYS A 346 -34.83 -17.93 7.59
C LYS A 346 -36.17 -17.21 7.77
N SER A 347 -36.74 -17.19 8.97
CA SER A 347 -38.01 -16.49 9.27
C SER A 347 -37.86 -14.96 9.31
N PHE A 348 -36.64 -14.45 9.37
CA PHE A 348 -36.31 -13.02 9.45
C PHE A 348 -35.71 -12.49 8.15
N LEU A 349 -35.53 -13.37 7.15
CA LEU A 349 -34.96 -13.06 5.85
C LEU A 349 -36.02 -13.19 4.76
N ARG A 350 -36.35 -12.07 4.12
CA ARG A 350 -37.17 -12.06 2.92
C ARG A 350 -36.29 -12.06 1.68
N PHE A 351 -36.15 -13.21 1.06
CA PHE A 351 -35.37 -13.38 -0.17
C PHE A 351 -36.02 -12.67 -1.37
N GLU A 352 -35.21 -11.97 -2.16
CA GLU A 352 -35.68 -11.17 -3.29
C GLU A 352 -35.66 -11.95 -4.62
N GLY A 353 -35.14 -13.18 -4.62
CA GLY A 353 -34.97 -14.01 -5.82
C GLY A 353 -33.97 -13.44 -6.84
N GLN A 354 -33.23 -12.39 -6.46
CA GLN A 354 -32.20 -11.75 -7.25
C GLN A 354 -30.83 -12.18 -6.78
N THR A 355 -29.90 -12.29 -7.72
CA THR A 355 -28.50 -12.53 -7.42
C THR A 355 -27.67 -11.31 -7.80
N THR A 356 -26.72 -10.94 -6.95
CA THR A 356 -25.77 -9.86 -7.21
C THR A 356 -24.34 -10.41 -7.27
N SER A 357 -23.45 -9.69 -7.96
CA SER A 357 -22.02 -9.98 -7.89
C SER A 357 -21.42 -9.23 -6.70
N LEU A 358 -20.89 -9.95 -5.71
CA LEU A 358 -20.02 -9.33 -4.71
C LEU A 358 -18.67 -8.99 -5.33
N LEU A 359 -18.27 -7.72 -5.19
CA LEU A 359 -16.99 -7.23 -5.60
C LEU A 359 -16.15 -7.02 -4.34
N GLY A 360 -15.14 -7.87 -4.17
CA GLY A 360 -14.14 -7.76 -3.12
C GLY A 360 -12.78 -7.40 -3.71
N VAL A 361 -11.82 -7.15 -2.83
CA VAL A 361 -10.42 -6.95 -3.22
C VAL A 361 -9.85 -8.28 -3.74
N GLY A 362 -9.86 -8.47 -5.07
CA GLY A 362 -9.42 -9.67 -5.81
C GLY A 362 -10.42 -10.08 -6.93
N ASP A 363 -9.92 -10.59 -8.06
CA ASP A 363 -10.62 -10.74 -9.36
C ASP A 363 -11.85 -11.69 -9.41
N SER A 364 -12.33 -12.23 -8.28
CA SER A 364 -13.44 -13.20 -8.28
C SER A 364 -14.81 -12.54 -8.09
N LYS A 365 -15.63 -12.47 -9.15
CA LYS A 365 -17.06 -12.17 -9.05
C LYS A 365 -17.83 -13.42 -8.63
N ILE A 366 -18.51 -13.38 -7.48
CA ILE A 366 -19.36 -14.46 -6.99
C ILE A 366 -20.82 -14.01 -7.05
N ILE A 367 -21.67 -14.88 -7.60
CA ILE A 367 -23.12 -14.71 -7.63
C ILE A 367 -23.67 -15.04 -6.23
N SER A 368 -24.23 -14.06 -5.55
CA SER A 368 -24.72 -14.16 -4.18
C SER A 368 -26.19 -13.77 -4.09
N GLU A 369 -26.95 -14.44 -3.22
CA GLU A 369 -28.40 -14.24 -3.08
C GLU A 369 -28.72 -12.99 -2.25
N MET A 370 -29.69 -12.19 -2.69
CA MET A 370 -30.14 -11.01 -1.95
C MET A 370 -31.37 -11.29 -1.10
N ALA A 371 -31.37 -10.72 0.12
CA ALA A 371 -32.50 -10.76 1.05
C ALA A 371 -32.65 -9.42 1.79
N GLN A 372 -33.83 -9.22 2.39
CA GLN A 372 -34.06 -8.19 3.39
C GLN A 372 -34.05 -8.85 4.77
N LEU A 373 -33.19 -8.36 5.67
CA LEU A 373 -33.27 -8.69 7.10
C LEU A 373 -34.33 -7.79 7.73
N GLU A 374 -35.49 -8.36 8.06
CA GLU A 374 -36.70 -7.58 8.39
C GLU A 374 -36.81 -7.20 9.86
N GLU A 375 -36.36 -8.08 10.76
CA GLU A 375 -36.52 -7.91 12.21
C GLU A 375 -35.18 -8.09 12.91
N ALA A 376 -34.55 -6.97 13.26
CA ALA A 376 -33.32 -6.98 14.02
C ALA A 376 -33.32 -5.85 15.05
N GLN A 377 -32.58 -6.03 16.13
CA GLN A 377 -32.43 -5.05 17.19
C GLN A 377 -30.97 -4.83 17.52
N VAL A 378 -30.63 -3.59 17.91
CA VAL A 378 -29.38 -3.28 18.59
C VAL A 378 -29.69 -2.66 19.93
N LYS A 379 -29.29 -3.31 21.02
CA LYS A 379 -29.79 -3.00 22.38
C LYS A 379 -31.33 -3.05 22.39
N SER A 380 -31.99 -1.93 22.66
CA SER A 380 -33.45 -1.78 22.67
C SER A 380 -34.00 -1.07 21.43
N LEU A 381 -33.16 -0.79 20.43
CA LEU A 381 -33.55 -0.09 19.21
C LEU A 381 -33.93 -1.12 18.14
N ASN A 382 -35.12 -0.98 17.59
CA ASN A 382 -35.55 -1.73 16.41
C ASN A 382 -34.88 -1.15 15.16
N LEU A 383 -34.29 -2.02 14.36
CA LEU A 383 -33.72 -1.66 13.07
C LEU A 383 -34.82 -1.75 12.00
N GLN A 384 -34.79 -0.81 11.06
CA GLN A 384 -35.59 -0.90 9.84
C GLN A 384 -35.07 -2.03 8.96
N PRO A 385 -35.91 -2.62 8.07
CA PRO A 385 -35.47 -3.66 7.15
C PRO A 385 -34.20 -3.28 6.39
N MET A 386 -33.24 -4.20 6.35
CA MET A 386 -31.91 -3.96 5.78
C MET A 386 -31.62 -4.91 4.62
N SER A 387 -31.27 -4.33 3.46
CA SER A 387 -30.73 -5.11 2.34
C SER A 387 -29.46 -5.83 2.79
N THR A 388 -29.45 -7.13 2.53
CA THR A 388 -28.42 -8.07 2.99
C THR A 388 -28.11 -9.06 1.89
N VAL A 389 -26.83 -9.26 1.60
CA VAL A 389 -26.37 -10.30 0.68
C VAL A 389 -25.89 -11.51 1.48
N ILE A 390 -26.35 -12.68 1.06
CA ILE A 390 -25.91 -13.96 1.61
C ILE A 390 -24.68 -14.45 0.86
N THR A 391 -23.61 -14.78 1.59
CA THR A 391 -22.34 -15.18 0.97
C THR A 391 -21.68 -16.37 1.66
N ASP A 392 -21.02 -17.19 0.85
CA ASP A 392 -20.11 -18.26 1.24
C ASP A 392 -18.66 -17.78 1.39
N GLN A 393 -18.38 -16.50 1.09
CA GLN A 393 -17.06 -15.92 1.25
C GLN A 393 -16.62 -15.94 2.72
N ALA A 394 -15.30 -16.04 2.91
CA ALA A 394 -14.66 -15.88 4.21
C ALA A 394 -14.73 -14.41 4.65
N ILE A 395 -15.92 -13.93 5.05
CA ILE A 395 -16.09 -12.68 5.78
C ILE A 395 -15.22 -12.78 7.04
N GLY A 396 -14.21 -11.91 7.11
CA GLY A 396 -13.22 -11.94 8.19
C GLY A 396 -12.20 -13.08 8.11
N ALA A 397 -11.72 -13.36 6.90
CA ALA A 397 -10.72 -14.38 6.61
C ALA A 397 -9.50 -14.38 7.57
N GLY A 398 -9.12 -15.59 7.96
CA GLY A 398 -8.07 -15.95 8.90
C GLY A 398 -8.27 -17.40 9.37
N VAL A 399 -7.23 -18.04 9.91
CA VAL A 399 -7.31 -19.39 10.49
C VAL A 399 -7.04 -19.31 11.99
N GLY A 400 -7.77 -20.06 12.80
CA GLY A 400 -7.60 -20.07 14.26
C GLY A 400 -7.94 -18.72 14.90
N GLU A 401 -7.05 -18.21 15.76
CA GLU A 401 -7.22 -16.91 16.45
C GLU A 401 -7.33 -15.70 15.50
N GLN A 402 -7.02 -15.88 14.21
CA GLN A 402 -7.13 -14.83 13.19
C GLN A 402 -8.50 -14.74 12.53
N GLN A 403 -9.37 -15.73 12.72
CA GLN A 403 -10.74 -15.69 12.20
C GLN A 403 -11.53 -14.64 12.99
N LEU A 404 -12.20 -13.72 12.29
CA LEU A 404 -13.05 -12.74 12.96
C LEU A 404 -14.29 -13.46 13.53
N PRO A 405 -14.58 -13.35 14.84
CA PRO A 405 -15.72 -14.02 15.49
C PRO A 405 -17.02 -13.26 15.18
N MET A 406 -17.39 -13.22 13.90
CA MET A 406 -18.57 -12.54 13.40
C MET A 406 -19.24 -13.35 12.29
N VAL A 407 -20.55 -13.20 12.17
CA VAL A 407 -21.39 -13.94 11.20
C VAL A 407 -21.77 -13.09 10.00
N GLY A 408 -21.36 -11.82 9.97
CA GLY A 408 -21.67 -10.89 8.89
C GLY A 408 -21.05 -9.51 9.07
N LEU A 409 -21.36 -8.63 8.11
CA LEU A 409 -21.01 -7.22 8.10
C LEU A 409 -22.28 -6.35 8.02
N LEU A 410 -22.32 -5.30 8.83
CA LEU A 410 -23.29 -4.22 8.78
C LEU A 410 -22.69 -3.08 7.97
N GLY A 411 -23.25 -2.86 6.79
CA GLY A 411 -22.84 -1.81 5.87
C GLY A 411 -23.73 -0.57 5.97
N THR A 412 -23.81 0.13 4.86
CA THR A 412 -24.67 1.31 4.69
C THR A 412 -26.14 1.12 5.10
N PRO A 413 -26.81 -0.04 4.87
CA PRO A 413 -28.20 -0.24 5.32
C PRO A 413 -28.41 -0.10 6.83
N PHE A 414 -27.39 -0.42 7.63
CA PHE A 414 -27.38 -0.18 9.07
C PHE A 414 -26.93 1.25 9.40
N LEU A 415 -25.76 1.66 8.87
CA LEU A 415 -25.11 2.92 9.22
C LEU A 415 -25.97 4.15 8.93
N LYS A 416 -26.79 4.12 7.87
CA LYS A 416 -27.65 5.25 7.49
C LYS A 416 -28.91 5.41 8.34
N GLN A 417 -29.23 4.46 9.22
CA GLN A 417 -30.43 4.54 10.06
C GLN A 417 -30.28 5.52 11.23
N PHE A 418 -29.03 5.83 11.60
CA PHE A 418 -28.71 6.67 12.75
C PHE A 418 -27.58 7.62 12.41
N LYS A 419 -27.53 8.75 13.12
CA LYS A 419 -26.27 9.45 13.26
C LYS A 419 -25.37 8.63 14.18
N SER A 420 -24.31 8.08 13.63
CA SER A 420 -23.46 7.11 14.32
C SER A 420 -22.13 7.75 14.71
N VAL A 421 -21.73 7.63 15.98
CA VAL A 421 -20.44 8.14 16.47
C VAL A 421 -19.62 6.99 17.02
N PHE A 422 -18.45 6.77 16.44
CA PHE A 422 -17.50 5.75 16.84
C PHE A 422 -16.35 6.37 17.61
N ASN A 423 -16.01 5.82 18.77
CA ASN A 423 -14.76 6.09 19.43
C ASN A 423 -14.02 4.76 19.59
N PHE A 424 -13.07 4.54 18.67
CA PHE A 424 -12.37 3.25 18.56
C PHE A 424 -11.41 2.98 19.72
N GLN A 425 -10.95 4.02 20.41
CA GLN A 425 -10.00 3.91 21.53
C GLN A 425 -10.72 3.57 22.85
N ASN A 426 -11.86 4.22 23.13
CA ASN A 426 -12.65 3.88 24.31
C ASN A 426 -13.56 2.65 24.09
N GLY A 427 -13.73 2.22 22.84
CA GLY A 427 -14.48 1.01 22.49
C GLY A 427 -15.99 1.19 22.54
N TYR A 428 -16.52 2.35 22.10
CA TYR A 428 -17.96 2.58 22.03
C TYR A 428 -18.46 3.13 20.68
N LEU A 429 -19.66 2.67 20.32
CA LEU A 429 -20.54 3.23 19.29
C LEU A 429 -21.73 3.90 19.98
N TYR A 430 -22.01 5.15 19.60
CA TYR A 430 -23.15 5.92 20.05
C TYR A 430 -24.09 6.15 18.87
N LEU A 431 -25.36 5.81 19.04
CA LEU A 431 -26.42 6.04 18.04
C LEU A 431 -27.30 7.18 18.51
N TYR A 432 -27.50 8.18 17.65
CA TYR A 432 -28.31 9.38 17.92
C TYR A 432 -29.52 9.45 17.01
#